data_AF-A0AAU0ZBJ9-F1
#
_entry.id   AF-A0AAU0ZBJ9-F1
#
_cell.length_a   1.000
_cell.length_b   1.000
_cell.length_c   1.000
_cell.angle_alpha   90.00
_cell.angle_beta   90.00
_cell.angle_gamma   90.00
#
_symmetry.space_group_name_H-M   'P 1'
#
loop_
_entity.id
_entity.type
_entity.pdbx_description
1 polymer ?
#
loop_
_entity_poly.entity_id
_entity_poly.type
_entity_poly.pdbx_seq_one_letter_code
_entity_poly.pdbx_strand_id
1 'polypeptide(L)'
;MDPEIVALAGTAGTTLVGLLTTEAWQRARDGITALWRRAEPARADTISTELEVTRTDLLAAQSDGDTESRAELGAEWQGRIRRLLATHPEEARALRALVDELRPLTPDVTSVTQHATASGHARVYQAGRDQHFDGR
;
A
#
# COMPACT_ATOMS: atom_id res chain seq x y z
N MET A 1 -12.58 -18.32 10.31
CA MET A 1 -12.31 -16.87 10.48
C MET A 1 -13.43 -16.12 9.78
N ASP A 2 -13.88 -15.01 10.36
CA ASP A 2 -14.97 -14.19 9.82
C ASP A 2 -14.58 -13.56 8.45
N PRO A 3 -15.39 -13.70 7.39
CA PRO A 3 -15.12 -13.06 6.10
C PRO A 3 -15.00 -11.53 6.19
N GLU A 4 -15.69 -10.87 7.12
CA GLU A 4 -15.56 -9.42 7.32
C GLU A 4 -14.16 -9.03 7.80
N ILE A 5 -13.55 -9.85 8.65
CA ILE A 5 -12.18 -9.62 9.16
C ILE A 5 -11.17 -9.77 8.02
N VAL A 6 -11.37 -10.75 7.13
CA VAL A 6 -10.51 -10.94 5.96
C VAL A 6 -10.61 -9.75 5.02
N ALA A 7 -11.84 -9.28 4.75
CA ALA A 7 -12.07 -8.12 3.90
C ALA A 7 -11.46 -6.84 4.51
N LEU A 8 -11.70 -6.59 5.80
CA LEU A 8 -11.16 -5.43 6.50
C LEU A 8 -9.63 -5.42 6.50
N ALA A 9 -9.00 -6.56 6.78
CA ALA A 9 -7.55 -6.68 6.73
C ALA A 9 -6.99 -6.43 5.31
N GLY A 10 -7.71 -6.88 4.27
CA GLY A 10 -7.36 -6.62 2.87
C GLY A 10 -7.41 -5.14 2.55
N THR A 11 -8.53 -4.47 2.86
CA THR A 11 -8.67 -3.02 2.67
C THR A 11 -7.59 -2.25 3.42
N ALA A 12 -7.34 -2.60 4.69
CA ALA A 12 -6.31 -1.95 5.49
C ALA A 12 -4.90 -2.10 4.89
N GLY A 13 -4.56 -3.31 4.40
CA GLY A 13 -3.28 -3.56 3.73
C GLY A 13 -3.09 -2.69 2.49
N THR A 14 -4.10 -2.62 1.61
CA THR A 14 -4.06 -1.80 0.40
C THR A 14 -3.99 -0.30 0.70
N THR A 15 -4.81 0.19 1.64
CA THR A 15 -4.79 1.59 2.09
C THR A 15 -3.43 1.95 2.67
N LEU A 16 -2.86 1.08 3.49
CA LEU A 16 -1.55 1.30 4.12
C LEU A 16 -0.44 1.48 3.07
N VAL A 17 -0.25 0.50 2.18
CA VAL A 17 0.83 0.60 1.17
C VAL A 17 0.60 1.75 0.19
N GLY A 18 -0.65 2.16 -0.02
CA GLY A 18 -0.95 3.35 -0.81
C GLY A 18 -0.54 4.66 -0.17
N LEU A 19 -0.55 4.73 1.15
CA LEU A 19 -0.14 5.92 1.91
C LEU A 19 1.34 5.95 2.22
N LEU A 20 1.99 4.79 2.34
CA LEU A 20 3.40 4.70 2.71
C LEU A 20 4.35 5.38 1.71
N THR A 21 3.94 5.61 0.47
CA THR A 21 4.71 6.37 -0.55
C THR A 21 4.32 7.85 -0.64
N THR A 22 3.50 8.35 0.29
CA THR A 22 2.96 9.72 0.25
C THR A 22 3.47 10.56 1.41
N GLU A 23 3.08 11.84 1.44
CA GLU A 23 3.27 12.73 2.59
C GLU A 23 2.42 12.31 3.81
N ALA A 24 1.32 11.58 3.61
CA ALA A 24 0.42 11.14 4.67
C ALA A 24 0.93 9.88 5.42
N TRP A 25 2.09 9.35 5.07
CA TRP A 25 2.61 8.09 5.58
C TRP A 25 2.78 8.06 7.11
N GLN A 26 3.19 9.18 7.74
CA GLN A 26 3.37 9.23 9.19
C GLN A 26 2.05 8.97 9.92
N ARG A 27 0.94 9.50 9.40
CA ARG A 27 -0.40 9.28 9.97
C ARG A 27 -0.79 7.80 9.89
N ALA A 28 -0.50 7.14 8.77
CA ALA A 28 -0.73 5.72 8.61
C ALA A 28 0.15 4.89 9.57
N ARG A 29 1.45 5.22 9.68
CA ARG A 29 2.38 4.54 10.59
C ARG A 29 1.95 4.65 12.04
N ASP A 30 1.61 5.87 12.48
CA ASP A 30 1.26 6.14 13.86
C ASP A 30 -0.06 5.46 14.24
N GLY A 31 -1.05 5.46 13.34
CA GLY A 31 -2.33 4.76 13.54
C GLY A 31 -2.18 3.24 13.65
N ILE A 32 -1.42 2.62 12.75
CA ILE A 32 -1.14 1.17 12.80
C ILE A 32 -0.32 0.81 14.04
N THR A 33 0.70 1.60 14.38
CA THR A 33 1.52 1.37 15.58
C THR A 33 0.68 1.52 16.86
N ALA A 34 -0.24 2.48 16.91
CA ALA A 34 -1.16 2.65 18.03
C ALA A 34 -2.12 1.47 18.19
N LEU A 35 -2.59 0.88 17.08
CA LEU A 35 -3.39 -0.35 17.10
C LEU A 35 -2.60 -1.50 17.74
N TRP A 36 -1.37 -1.72 17.31
CA TRP A 36 -0.50 -2.75 17.91
C TRP A 36 -0.13 -2.45 19.36
N ARG A 37 0.08 -1.18 19.72
CA ARG A 37 0.38 -0.79 21.10
C ARG A 37 -0.76 -1.11 22.05
N ARG A 38 -2.02 -1.10 21.59
CA ARG A 38 -3.18 -1.47 22.39
C ARG A 38 -3.34 -2.99 22.54
N ALA A 39 -3.08 -3.75 21.48
CA ALA A 39 -3.28 -5.20 21.47
C ALA A 39 -2.05 -6.00 21.95
N GLU A 40 -0.87 -5.70 21.41
CA GLU A 40 0.39 -6.39 21.67
C GLU A 40 1.53 -5.37 21.90
N PRO A 41 1.57 -4.66 23.06
CA PRO A 41 2.50 -3.54 23.30
C PRO A 41 3.96 -3.87 23.03
N ALA A 42 4.40 -5.09 23.36
CA ALA A 42 5.78 -5.55 23.18
C ALA A 42 6.21 -5.62 21.70
N ARG A 43 5.28 -5.61 20.74
CA ARG A 43 5.57 -5.67 19.30
C ARG A 43 5.37 -4.34 18.58
N ALA A 44 4.82 -3.33 19.25
CA ALA A 44 4.50 -2.05 18.60
C ALA A 44 5.73 -1.40 17.97
N ASP A 45 6.88 -1.42 18.65
CA ASP A 45 8.12 -0.81 18.14
C ASP A 45 8.70 -1.62 16.96
N THR A 46 8.55 -2.94 16.97
CA THR A 46 8.90 -3.80 15.83
C THR A 46 8.03 -3.45 14.62
N ILE A 47 6.72 -3.32 14.80
CA ILE A 47 5.79 -2.94 13.72
C ILE A 47 6.10 -1.56 13.16
N SER A 48 6.44 -0.59 14.01
CA SER A 48 6.88 0.73 13.56
C SER A 48 8.12 0.62 12.67
N THR A 49 9.12 -0.17 13.07
CA THR A 49 10.32 -0.40 12.26
C THR A 49 10.00 -1.11 10.94
N GLU A 50 9.15 -2.14 10.96
CA GLU A 50 8.72 -2.84 9.75
C GLU A 50 8.00 -1.93 8.75
N LEU A 51 7.24 -0.94 9.24
CA LEU A 51 6.58 0.08 8.39
C LEU A 51 7.59 1.01 7.70
N GLU A 52 8.67 1.40 8.38
CA GLU A 52 9.76 2.19 7.79
C GLU A 52 10.49 1.41 6.69
N VAL A 53 10.76 0.13 6.93
CA VAL A 53 11.35 -0.77 5.94
C VAL A 53 10.42 -0.89 4.73
N THR A 54 9.14 -1.19 4.97
CA THR A 54 8.12 -1.28 3.90
C THR A 54 8.05 0.01 3.08
N ARG A 55 8.09 1.19 3.72
CA ARG A 55 8.13 2.47 3.01
C ARG A 55 9.35 2.59 2.12
N THR A 56 10.52 2.21 2.61
CA THR A 56 11.78 2.25 1.85
C THR A 56 11.68 1.36 0.60
N ASP A 57 11.18 0.13 0.77
CA ASP A 57 11.00 -0.83 -0.33
C ASP A 57 9.96 -0.33 -1.36
N LEU A 58 8.85 0.25 -0.90
CA LEU A 58 7.83 0.82 -1.78
C LEU A 58 8.35 2.03 -2.58
N LEU A 59 9.21 2.87 -2.00
CA LEU A 59 9.82 4.00 -2.70
C LEU A 59 10.83 3.54 -3.76
N ALA A 60 11.58 2.47 -3.48
CA ALA A 60 12.45 1.83 -4.47
C ALA A 60 11.62 1.23 -5.62
N ALA A 61 10.61 0.42 -5.29
CA ALA A 61 9.71 -0.18 -6.28
C ALA A 61 8.99 0.86 -7.15
N GLN A 62 8.56 1.99 -6.57
CA GLN A 62 7.98 3.10 -7.33
C GLN A 62 8.96 3.71 -8.34
N SER A 63 10.23 3.82 -7.97
CA SER A 63 11.28 4.36 -8.85
C SER A 63 11.56 3.41 -10.02
N ASP A 64 11.44 2.11 -9.80
CA ASP A 64 11.66 1.05 -10.80
C ASP A 64 10.40 0.70 -11.61
N GLY A 65 9.24 1.28 -11.26
CA GLY A 65 7.95 0.98 -11.88
C GLY A 65 7.39 -0.41 -11.50
N ASP A 66 7.89 -1.01 -10.42
CA ASP A 66 7.51 -2.34 -9.96
C ASP A 66 6.18 -2.30 -9.17
N THR A 67 5.10 -2.58 -9.90
CA THR A 67 3.77 -2.69 -9.31
C THR A 67 3.52 -4.01 -8.57
N GLU A 68 4.30 -5.06 -8.84
CA GLU A 68 4.17 -6.38 -8.22
C GLU A 68 4.62 -6.32 -6.76
N SER A 69 5.78 -5.73 -6.49
CA SER A 69 6.29 -5.50 -5.13
C SER A 69 5.29 -4.75 -4.24
N ARG A 70 4.56 -3.77 -4.79
CA ARG A 70 3.51 -3.05 -4.04
C ARG A 70 2.35 -3.98 -3.64
N ALA A 71 1.92 -4.86 -4.54
CA ALA A 71 0.85 -5.81 -4.27
C ALA A 71 1.27 -6.86 -3.24
N GLU A 72 2.51 -7.35 -3.34
CA GLU A 72 3.09 -8.32 -2.40
C GLU A 72 3.19 -7.74 -0.97
N LEU A 73 3.76 -6.54 -0.83
CA LEU A 73 3.85 -5.86 0.46
C LEU A 73 2.45 -5.58 1.05
N GLY A 74 1.47 -5.25 0.19
CA GLY A 74 0.08 -5.11 0.60
C GLY A 74 -0.51 -6.40 1.19
N ALA A 75 -0.27 -7.54 0.53
CA ALA A 75 -0.68 -8.85 1.00
C ALA A 75 0.03 -9.27 2.31
N GLU A 76 1.30 -8.89 2.46
CA GLU A 76 2.08 -9.14 3.66
C GLU A 76 1.47 -8.43 4.89
N TRP A 77 1.15 -7.13 4.73
CA TRP A 77 0.48 -6.34 5.75
C TRP A 77 -0.95 -6.83 6.04
N GLN A 78 -1.71 -7.21 5.02
CA GLN A 78 -2.99 -7.90 5.20
C GLN A 78 -2.82 -9.14 6.09
N GLY A 79 -1.80 -9.95 5.86
CA GLY A 79 -1.50 -11.14 6.65
C GLY A 79 -1.20 -10.84 8.12
N ARG A 80 -0.41 -9.78 8.39
CA ARG A 80 -0.13 -9.30 9.75
C ARG A 80 -1.40 -8.81 10.46
N ILE A 81 -2.17 -7.95 9.82
CA ILE A 81 -3.41 -7.38 10.38
C ILE A 81 -4.43 -8.49 10.64
N ARG A 82 -4.58 -9.44 9.71
CA ARG A 82 -5.47 -10.59 9.88
C ARG A 82 -5.08 -11.42 11.10
N ARG A 83 -3.78 -11.66 11.33
CA ARG A 83 -3.31 -12.38 12.52
C ARG A 83 -3.58 -11.60 13.80
N LEU A 84 -3.37 -10.28 13.80
CA LEU A 84 -3.72 -9.43 14.94
C LEU A 84 -5.21 -9.57 15.30
N LEU A 85 -6.10 -9.41 14.31
CA LEU A 85 -7.55 -9.48 14.53
C LEU A 85 -8.05 -10.90 14.88
N ALA A 86 -7.31 -11.93 14.52
CA ALA A 86 -7.62 -13.30 14.93
C ALA A 86 -7.38 -13.50 16.43
N THR A 87 -6.35 -12.86 16.98
CA THR A 87 -6.03 -12.89 18.42
C THR A 87 -6.83 -11.86 19.21
N HIS A 88 -7.05 -10.68 18.62
CA HIS A 88 -7.64 -9.49 19.23
C HIS A 88 -8.82 -8.96 18.40
N PRO A 89 -9.95 -9.70 18.32
CA PRO A 89 -11.09 -9.32 17.50
C PRO A 89 -11.74 -7.98 17.91
N GLU A 90 -11.58 -7.57 19.17
CA GLU A 90 -12.01 -6.27 19.69
C GLU A 90 -11.40 -5.08 18.93
N GLU A 91 -10.25 -5.27 18.29
CA GLU A 91 -9.54 -4.25 17.52
C GLU A 91 -10.14 -3.96 16.15
N ALA A 92 -11.06 -4.81 15.68
CA ALA A 92 -11.68 -4.63 14.37
C ALA A 92 -12.44 -3.29 14.26
N ARG A 93 -13.01 -2.77 15.35
CA ARG A 93 -13.68 -1.46 15.34
C ARG A 93 -12.67 -0.32 15.20
N ALA A 94 -11.55 -0.39 15.93
CA ALA A 94 -10.50 0.62 15.87
C ALA A 94 -9.85 0.65 14.48
N LEU A 95 -9.60 -0.52 13.89
CA LEU A 95 -9.06 -0.62 12.54
C LEU A 95 -10.03 -0.04 11.48
N ARG A 96 -11.33 -0.32 11.56
CA ARG A 96 -12.32 0.29 10.64
C ARG A 96 -12.27 1.81 10.71
N ALA A 97 -12.28 2.38 11.92
CA ALA A 97 -12.21 3.83 12.11
C ALA A 97 -10.92 4.41 11.52
N LEU A 98 -9.78 3.75 11.73
CA LEU A 98 -8.51 4.16 11.15
C LEU A 98 -8.54 4.11 9.62
N VAL A 99 -9.07 3.04 9.01
CA VAL A 99 -9.18 2.93 7.55
C VAL A 99 -10.09 4.02 6.99
N ASP A 100 -11.21 4.32 7.65
CA ASP A 100 -12.12 5.39 7.23
C ASP A 100 -11.46 6.78 7.30
N GLU A 101 -10.61 7.03 8.30
CA GLU A 101 -9.80 8.25 8.41
C GLU A 101 -8.72 8.34 7.31
N LEU A 102 -8.08 7.22 6.99
CA LEU A 102 -6.95 7.16 6.07
C LEU A 102 -7.36 7.11 4.59
N ARG A 103 -8.52 6.54 4.27
CA ARG A 103 -9.00 6.38 2.89
C ARG A 103 -9.04 7.69 2.08
N PRO A 104 -9.54 8.84 2.60
CA PRO A 104 -9.53 10.10 1.86
C PRO A 104 -8.13 10.62 1.49
N LEU A 105 -7.10 10.14 2.19
CA LEU A 105 -5.70 10.53 1.97
C LEU A 105 -5.02 9.62 0.95
N THR A 106 -5.64 8.48 0.62
CA THR A 106 -5.05 7.49 -0.26
C THR A 106 -5.12 8.04 -1.69
N PRO A 107 -3.99 8.17 -2.41
CA PRO A 107 -4.00 8.68 -3.76
C PRO A 107 -4.80 7.74 -4.66
N ASP A 108 -5.59 8.33 -5.56
CA ASP A 108 -6.27 7.58 -6.59
C ASP A 108 -5.20 7.00 -7.51
N VAL A 109 -5.03 5.68 -7.48
CA VAL A 109 -4.02 5.02 -8.30
C VAL A 109 -4.60 4.88 -9.70
N THR A 110 -4.39 5.89 -10.54
CA THR A 110 -4.67 5.77 -11.97
C THR A 110 -3.67 4.79 -12.58
N SER A 111 -4.06 3.52 -12.66
CA SER A 111 -3.31 2.51 -13.41
C SER A 111 -3.34 2.86 -14.89
N VAL A 112 -2.17 3.10 -15.48
CA VAL A 112 -2.02 3.30 -16.92
C VAL A 112 -1.33 2.06 -17.50
N THR A 113 -2.12 1.19 -18.13
CA THR A 113 -1.60 0.05 -18.88
C THR A 113 -1.47 0.42 -20.35
N GLN A 114 -0.24 0.52 -20.85
CA GLN A 114 0.04 0.79 -22.27
C GLN A 114 0.45 -0.51 -22.94
N HIS A 115 -0.36 -0.99 -23.89
CA HIS A 115 -0.02 -2.14 -24.72
C HIS A 115 0.31 -1.67 -26.14
N ALA A 116 1.45 -2.08 -26.68
CA ALA A 116 1.79 -1.85 -28.07
C ALA A 116 2.15 -3.14 -28.78
N THR A 117 1.58 -3.32 -29.96
CA THR A 117 1.94 -4.39 -30.88
C THR A 117 2.34 -3.74 -32.20
N ALA A 118 3.54 -4.03 -32.68
CA ALA A 118 4.09 -3.44 -33.91
C ALA A 118 4.62 -4.54 -34.84
N SER A 119 4.49 -4.30 -36.15
CA SER A 119 4.93 -5.23 -37.20
C SER A 119 5.49 -4.46 -38.40
N GLY A 120 6.39 -5.09 -39.16
CA GLY A 120 7.04 -4.44 -40.31
C GLY A 120 8.06 -3.38 -39.86
N HIS A 121 8.14 -2.26 -40.58
CA HIS A 121 9.08 -1.16 -40.30
C HIS A 121 8.44 -0.10 -39.39
N ALA A 122 7.85 -0.53 -38.29
CA ALA A 122 7.08 0.33 -37.39
C ALA A 122 7.94 0.90 -36.26
N ARG A 123 7.65 2.15 -35.87
CA ARG A 123 8.17 2.79 -34.65
C ARG A 123 7.00 3.06 -33.71
N VAL A 124 7.10 2.55 -32.49
CA VAL A 124 6.15 2.83 -31.42
C VAL A 124 6.76 3.83 -30.47
N TYR A 125 6.00 4.87 -30.18
CA TYR A 125 6.31 5.83 -29.15
C TYR A 125 5.14 5.85 -28.17
N GLN A 126 5.39 5.48 -26.93
CA GLN A 126 4.40 5.50 -25.85
C GLN A 126 4.95 6.33 -24.71
N ALA A 127 4.14 7.28 -24.22
CA ALA A 127 4.46 8.11 -23.08
C ALA A 127 3.23 8.20 -22.17
N GLY A 128 3.44 8.10 -20.86
CA GLY A 128 2.40 8.29 -19.84
C GLY A 128 2.18 9.74 -19.43
N ARG A 129 3.07 10.65 -19.85
CA ARG A 129 2.96 12.11 -19.74
C ARG A 129 3.50 12.74 -21.04
N ASP A 130 4.48 13.64 -20.94
CA ASP A 130 4.91 14.46 -22.08
C ASP A 130 5.95 13.77 -22.95
N GLN A 131 5.81 13.91 -24.26
CA GLN A 131 6.75 13.42 -25.27
C GLN A 131 7.09 14.56 -26.23
N HIS A 132 8.37 14.95 -26.26
CA HIS A 132 8.88 15.93 -27.21
C HIS A 132 9.72 15.22 -28.28
N PHE A 133 9.45 15.56 -29.54
CA PHE A 133 10.23 15.11 -30.68
C PHE A 133 10.87 16.31 -31.36
N ASP A 134 12.19 16.41 -31.26
CA ASP A 134 12.96 17.37 -32.05
C ASP A 134 13.27 16.73 -33.40
N GLY A 135 12.47 17.09 -34.42
CA GLY A 135 12.65 16.63 -35.78
C GLY A 135 13.84 17.31 -36.46
N ARG A 136 14.68 16.52 -37.15
CA ARG A 136 15.68 17.02 -38.10
C ARG A 136 15.38 16.48 -39.49
#